data_AF-A0A7W1TWW9-F1
#
_entry.id   AF-A0A7W1TWW9-F1
#
_cell.length_a   1.000
_cell.length_b   1.000
_cell.length_c   1.000
_cell.angle_alpha   90.00
_cell.angle_beta   90.00
_cell.angle_gamma   90.00
#
_symmetry.space_group_name_H-M   'P 1'
#
loop_
_entity.id
_entity.type
_entity.pdbx_description
1 polymer ?
#
loop_
_entity_poly.entity_id
_entity_poly.type
_entity_poly.pdbx_seq_one_letter_code
_entity_poly.pdbx_strand_id
1 'polypeptide(L)' 'MTHYEVLGVDAGAPAGEVRRAYVRLARRHHPDFFASADGHTRAEAERRMRVINEAWAVLGDRDRRIAYDRTKGLAPG' A
#
# COMPACT_ATOMS: atom_id res chain seq x y z
N MET A 1 -0.44 12.23 2.30
CA MET A 1 -0.12 10.81 2.09
C MET A 1 -1.39 9.99 2.17
N THR A 2 -2.04 9.81 1.04
CA THR A 2 -3.18 8.91 0.85
C THR A 2 -2.70 7.46 0.70
N HIS A 3 -3.61 6.49 0.83
CA HIS A 3 -3.28 5.10 0.52
C HIS A 3 -2.77 4.89 -0.92
N TYR A 4 -3.19 5.75 -1.87
CA TYR A 4 -2.71 5.73 -3.25
C TYR A 4 -1.24 6.16 -3.34
N GLU A 5 -0.87 7.24 -2.64
CA GLU A 5 0.52 7.71 -2.55
C GLU A 5 1.43 6.68 -1.88
N VAL A 6 0.93 5.96 -0.86
CA VAL A 6 1.67 4.86 -0.19
C VAL A 6 2.00 3.74 -1.17
N LEU A 7 1.02 3.36 -2.01
CA LEU A 7 1.22 2.33 -3.01
C LEU A 7 1.92 2.87 -4.28
N GLY A 8 2.11 4.18 -4.40
CA GLY A 8 2.71 4.83 -5.55
C GLY A 8 1.86 4.69 -6.81
N VAL A 9 0.52 4.72 -6.66
CA VAL A 9 -0.45 4.63 -7.76
C VAL A 9 -1.33 5.87 -7.76
N ASP A 10 -1.96 6.14 -8.90
CA ASP A 10 -2.95 7.22 -9.02
C ASP A 10 -4.27 6.84 -8.33
N ALA A 11 -5.05 7.84 -7.87
CA ALA A 11 -6.38 7.63 -7.30
C ALA A 11 -7.35 6.98 -8.30
N GLY A 12 -7.17 7.22 -9.60
CA GLY A 12 -7.93 6.60 -10.69
C GLY A 12 -7.37 5.25 -11.16
N ALA A 13 -6.31 4.72 -10.52
CA ALA A 13 -5.68 3.49 -10.98
C ALA A 13 -6.65 2.28 -10.90
N PRO A 14 -6.70 1.39 -11.91
CA PRO A 14 -7.56 0.22 -11.85
C PRO A 14 -7.12 -0.72 -10.72
N ALA A 15 -8.06 -1.52 -10.18
CA ALA A 15 -7.76 -2.45 -9.08
C ALA A 15 -6.59 -3.41 -9.39
N GLY A 16 -6.43 -3.79 -10.67
CA GLY A 16 -5.29 -4.58 -11.12
C GLY A 16 -3.94 -3.88 -10.93
N GLU A 17 -3.87 -2.56 -11.09
CA GLU A 17 -2.67 -1.76 -10.88
C GLU A 17 -2.36 -1.58 -9.40
N VAL A 18 -3.37 -1.28 -8.58
CA VAL A 18 -3.27 -1.25 -7.11
C VAL A 18 -2.70 -2.58 -6.58
N ARG A 19 -3.22 -3.71 -7.07
CA ARG A 19 -2.73 -5.05 -6.70
C ARG A 19 -1.29 -5.28 -7.13
N ARG A 20 -0.92 -4.90 -8.36
CA ARG A 20 0.46 -5.02 -8.84
C ARG A 20 1.41 -4.17 -8.01
N ALA A 21 1.01 -2.95 -7.64
CA ALA A 21 1.80 -2.06 -6.81
C ALA A 21 2.02 -2.63 -5.41
N TYR A 22 0.96 -3.12 -4.76
CA TYR A 22 1.05 -3.81 -3.49
C TYR A 22 2.02 -5.00 -3.55
N VAL A 23 1.88 -5.89 -4.54
CA VAL A 23 2.76 -7.07 -4.66
C VAL A 23 4.23 -6.67 -4.89
N ARG A 24 4.51 -5.63 -5.69
CA ARG A 24 5.87 -5.11 -5.89
C ARG A 24 6.45 -4.58 -4.58
N LEU A 25 5.69 -3.77 -3.85
CA LEU A 25 6.14 -3.17 -2.59
C LEU A 25 6.31 -4.20 -1.48
N ALA A 26 5.38 -5.16 -1.36
CA ALA A 26 5.46 -6.25 -0.40
C ALA A 26 6.69 -7.12 -0.65
N ARG A 27 7.02 -7.42 -1.91
CA ARG A 27 8.27 -8.11 -2.25
C ARG A 27 9.50 -7.28 -1.90
N ARG A 28 9.48 -5.97 -2.19
CA ARG A 28 10.61 -5.06 -1.91
C ARG A 28 10.88 -4.87 -0.42
N HIS A 29 9.84 -4.93 0.40
CA HIS A 29 9.91 -4.76 1.86
C HIS A 29 9.75 -6.07 2.63
N HIS A 30 9.83 -7.23 1.95
CA HIS A 30 9.62 -8.53 2.57
C HIS A 30 10.70 -8.82 3.63
N PRO A 31 10.33 -9.23 4.85
CA PRO A 31 11.27 -9.42 5.96
C PRO A 31 12.39 -10.41 5.64
N ASP A 32 12.18 -11.33 4.70
CA ASP A 32 13.20 -12.27 4.21
C ASP A 32 14.42 -11.56 3.60
N PHE A 33 14.24 -10.44 2.90
CA PHE A 33 15.36 -9.63 2.38
C PHE A 33 16.07 -8.81 3.47
N PHE A 34 15.44 -8.63 4.63
CA PHE A 34 15.96 -7.83 5.74
C PHE A 34 16.31 -8.69 6.96
N ALA A 35 16.31 -10.01 6.83
CA ALA A 35 16.60 -10.94 7.92
C ALA A 35 18.01 -10.73 8.49
N SER A 36 18.95 -10.33 7.64
CA SER A 36 20.35 -10.02 8.00
C SER A 36 20.64 -8.52 8.10
N ALA A 37 19.63 -7.65 8.00
CA ALA A 37 19.82 -6.20 8.04
C ALA A 37 19.89 -5.68 9.49
N ASP A 38 20.59 -4.58 9.71
CA ASP A 38 20.68 -3.92 11.01
C ASP A 38 19.30 -3.55 11.57
N GLY A 39 19.19 -3.48 12.90
CA GLY A 39 17.91 -3.27 13.59
C GLY A 39 17.14 -2.01 13.15
N HIS A 40 17.85 -0.96 12.74
CA HIS A 40 17.23 0.25 12.20
C HIS A 40 16.56 0.00 10.84
N THR A 41 17.27 -0.66 9.92
CA THR A 41 16.77 -1.01 8.58
C THR A 41 15.56 -1.94 8.67
N ARG A 42 15.62 -2.92 9.60
CA ARG A 42 14.50 -3.82 9.87
C ARG A 42 13.27 -3.06 10.38
N ALA A 43 13.45 -2.18 11.37
CA ALA A 43 12.36 -1.36 11.89
C ALA A 43 11.74 -0.44 10.83
N GLU A 44 12.53 0.09 9.90
CA GLU A 44 12.02 0.90 8.80
C GLU A 44 11.29 0.07 7.74
N ALA A 45 11.80 -1.13 7.41
CA ALA A 45 11.12 -2.08 6.53
C ALA A 45 9.77 -2.51 7.12
N GLU A 46 9.71 -2.83 8.42
CA GLU A 46 8.46 -3.16 9.11
C GLU A 46 7.48 -2.00 9.12
N ARG A 47 7.96 -0.77 9.38
CA ARG A 47 7.11 0.43 9.30
C ARG A 47 6.53 0.61 7.90
N ARG A 48 7.35 0.56 6.85
CA ARG A 48 6.88 0.65 5.45
C ARG A 48 5.88 -0.45 5.13
N MET A 49 6.18 -1.70 5.49
CA MET A 49 5.30 -2.84 5.25
C MET A 49 3.94 -2.67 5.93
N ARG A 50 3.91 -2.12 7.16
CA ARG A 50 2.66 -1.82 7.86
C ARG A 50 1.80 -0.81 7.09
N VAL A 51 2.39 0.29 6.62
CA VAL A 51 1.65 1.32 5.87
C VAL A 51 1.17 0.76 4.52
N ILE A 52 1.99 -0.04 3.83
CA ILE A 52 1.61 -0.72 2.57
C ILE A 52 0.43 -1.67 2.78
N ASN A 53 0.44 -2.46 3.85
CA ASN A 53 -0.66 -3.37 4.18
C ASN A 53 -1.95 -2.62 4.54
N GLU A 54 -1.86 -1.50 5.27
CA GLU A 54 -3.02 -0.67 5.58
C GLU A 54 -3.64 -0.07 4.32
N ALA A 55 -2.80 0.46 3.43
CA ALA A 55 -3.25 0.98 2.13
C ALA A 55 -3.93 -0.11 1.28
N TRP A 56 -3.37 -1.31 1.25
CA TRP A 56 -3.97 -2.45 0.55
C TRP A 56 -5.27 -2.94 1.19
N ALA A 57 -5.39 -2.91 2.53
CA ALA A 57 -6.60 -3.31 3.24
C ALA A 57 -7.81 -2.42 2.92
N VAL A 58 -7.55 -1.20 2.45
CA VAL A 58 -8.57 -0.24 2.00
C VAL A 58 -8.74 -0.27 0.49
N LEU A 59 -7.65 -0.16 -0.29
CA LEU A 59 -7.72 -0.03 -1.74
C LEU A 59 -7.86 -1.36 -2.50
N GLY A 60 -7.50 -2.47 -1.87
CA GLY A 60 -7.58 -3.81 -2.45
C GLY A 60 -9.00 -4.37 -2.47
N ASP A 61 -9.89 -3.85 -1.63
CA ASP A 61 -11.31 -4.18 -1.63
C ASP A 61 -12.11 -3.05 -2.29
N ARG A 62 -12.99 -3.41 -3.23
CA ARG A 62 -13.75 -2.43 -4.01
C ARG A 62 -14.69 -1.59 -3.13
N ASP A 63 -15.36 -2.21 -2.18
CA ASP A 63 -16.33 -1.52 -1.32
C ASP A 63 -15.63 -0.56 -0.36
N ARG A 64 -14.53 -1.02 0.25
CA ARG A 64 -13.68 -0.18 1.11
C ARG A 64 -13.01 0.95 0.34
N ARG A 65 -12.57 0.72 -0.89
CA ARG A 65 -12.01 1.75 -1.75
C ARG A 65 -13.04 2.83 -2.05
N ILE A 66 -14.26 2.46 -2.44
CA ILE A 66 -15.35 3.42 -2.69
C ILE A 66 -15.68 4.22 -1.43
N ALA A 67 -15.76 3.56 -0.26
CA ALA A 67 -15.97 4.24 1.01
C ALA A 67 -14.84 5.24 1.31
N TYR A 68 -13.60 4.82 1.13
CA TYR A 68 -12.42 5.67 1.32
C TYR A 68 -12.41 6.87 0.36
N ASP A 69 -12.68 6.65 -0.93
CA ASP A 69 -12.74 7.70 -1.94
C ASP A 69 -13.81 8.74 -1.59
N ARG A 70 -14.99 8.28 -1.15
CA ARG A 70 -16.06 9.16 -0.63
C ARG A 70 -15.60 9.99 0.57
N THR A 71 -14.91 9.39 1.55
CA THR A 71 -14.40 10.13 2.73
C THR A 71 -13.31 11.14 2.38
N LYS A 72 -12.61 10.94 1.27
CA LYS A 72 -11.52 11.81 0.81
C LYS A 72 -11.98 12.83 -0.24
N GLY A 73 -13.25 12.81 -0.65
CA GLY A 73 -13.77 13.66 -1.73
C GLY A 73 -13.12 13.34 -3.09
N LEU A 74 -12.57 12.14 -3.25
CA LEU A 74 -12.02 11.66 -4.51
C LEU A 74 -13.17 11.15 -5.38
N ALA A 75 -13.10 11.37 -6.69
CA ALA A 75 -14.05 10.78 -7.61
C ALA A 75 -14.00 9.24 -7.49
N PRO A 76 -15.14 8.56 -7.35
CA PRO A 76 -15.14 7.10 -7.25
C PRO A 76 -14.61 6.50 -8.56
N GLY A 77 -13.58 5.66 -8.44
CA GLY A 77 -13.01 4.88 -9.55
C GLY A 77 -13.82 3.64 -9.91
#